data_AF-A0AAE0EUY4-F1
#
_entry.id   AF-A0AAE0EUY4-F1
#
_cell.length_a   1.000
_cell.length_b   1.000
_cell.length_c   1.000
_cell.angle_alpha   90.00
_cell.angle_beta   90.00
_cell.angle_gamma   90.00
#
_symmetry.space_group_name_H-M   'P 1'
#
loop_
_entity.id
_entity.type
_entity.pdbx_description
1 polymer ?
#
loop_
_entity_poly.entity_id
_entity_poly.type
_entity_poly.pdbx_seq_one_letter_code
_entity_poly.pdbx_strand_id
1 'polypeptide(L)' 'MPMIVVASENKCKVTAVSETAVQYQKLRDLQVIGIKVPTGVAEQPTTLEETFRGAKHRAEEAFRMNSESTYSFELV' A
#
# COMPACT_ATOMS: atom_id res chain seq x y z
N MET A 1 5.69 9.69 -13.84
CA MET A 1 6.80 9.79 -12.85
C MET A 1 6.70 8.57 -11.96
N PRO A 2 7.81 7.90 -11.61
CA PRO A 2 7.73 6.73 -10.75
C PRO A 2 7.15 7.12 -9.38
N MET A 3 6.23 6.32 -8.87
CA MET A 3 5.51 6.61 -7.64
C MET A 3 5.20 5.36 -6.83
N ILE A 4 4.95 5.56 -5.55
CA ILE A 4 4.54 4.56 -4.58
C ILE A 4 3.08 4.79 -4.24
N VAL A 5 2.27 3.75 -4.39
CA VAL A 5 0.89 3.73 -3.92
C VAL A 5 0.80 2.93 -2.63
N VAL A 6 0.07 3.47 -1.65
CA VAL A 6 -0.30 2.79 -0.42
C VAL A 6 -1.78 2.44 -0.51
N ALA A 7 -2.14 1.17 -0.32
CA ALA A 7 -3.51 0.67 -0.40
C ALA A 7 -4.39 1.07 0.82
N SER A 8 -4.17 2.28 1.35
CA SER A 8 -4.90 2.86 2.46
C SER A 8 -4.90 4.39 2.40
N GLU A 9 -6.00 5.01 2.82
CA GLU A 9 -6.09 6.46 3.07
C GLU A 9 -5.72 6.83 4.52
N ASN A 10 -5.38 5.84 5.36
CA ASN A 10 -4.96 6.12 6.73
C ASN A 10 -3.63 6.87 6.72
N LYS A 11 -3.65 8.14 7.17
CA LYS A 11 -2.49 9.01 7.21
C LYS A 11 -1.29 8.39 7.91
N CYS A 12 -1.50 7.65 9.01
CA CYS A 12 -0.40 7.00 9.74
C CYS A 12 0.31 5.96 8.86
N LYS A 13 -0.45 5.17 8.07
CA LYS A 13 0.12 4.17 7.16
C LYS A 13 0.88 4.82 6.00
N VAL A 14 0.30 5.86 5.40
CA VAL A 14 0.93 6.60 4.30
C VAL A 14 2.23 7.28 4.78
N THR A 15 2.19 7.93 5.96
CA THR A 15 3.37 8.55 6.57
C THR A 15 4.46 7.51 6.87
N ALA A 16 4.10 6.36 7.44
CA ALA A 16 5.07 5.30 7.72
C ALA A 16 5.78 4.80 6.45
N VAL A 17 5.05 4.63 5.34
CA VAL A 17 5.66 4.30 4.03
C VAL A 17 6.55 5.42 3.54
N SER A 18 6.11 6.68 3.63
CA SER A 18 6.90 7.84 3.20
C SER A 18 8.21 7.98 3.97
N GLU A 19 8.17 7.84 5.30
CA GLU A 19 9.36 7.92 6.17
C GLU A 19 10.30 6.73 5.98
N THR A 20 9.76 5.57 5.64
CA THR A 20 10.56 4.38 5.33
C THR A 20 11.18 4.47 3.94
N ALA A 21 10.43 4.96 2.94
CA ALA A 21 10.88 5.05 1.55
C ALA A 21 12.14 5.91 1.40
N VAL A 22 12.27 7.01 2.17
CA VAL A 22 13.46 7.87 2.13
C VAL A 22 14.76 7.18 2.54
N GLN A 23 14.67 6.06 3.26
CA GLN A 23 15.84 5.26 3.67
C GLN A 23 16.39 4.38 2.54
N TYR A 24 15.63 4.18 1.46
CA TYR A 24 16.01 3.32 0.33
C TYR A 24 16.33 4.16 -0.90
N GLN A 25 17.54 4.05 -1.44
CA GLN A 25 18.00 4.83 -2.61
C GLN A 25 17.05 4.76 -3.81
N LYS A 26 16.41 3.60 -4.05
CA LYS A 26 15.46 3.41 -5.16
C LYS A 26 14.10 4.07 -4.94
N LEU A 27 13.75 4.37 -3.70
CA LEU A 27 12.40 4.81 -3.31
C LEU A 27 12.37 6.26 -2.81
N ARG A 28 13.50 6.81 -2.35
CA ARG A 28 13.57 8.09 -1.63
C ARG A 28 13.04 9.30 -2.38
N ASP A 29 13.10 9.27 -3.71
CA ASP A 29 12.70 10.39 -4.58
C ASP A 29 11.31 10.15 -5.20
N LEU A 30 10.62 9.07 -4.81
CA LEU A 30 9.31 8.71 -5.33
C LEU A 30 8.19 9.39 -4.52
N GLN A 31 7.18 9.88 -5.22
CA GLN A 31 5.97 10.38 -4.58
C GLN A 31 5.21 9.23 -3.91
N VAL A 32 4.77 9.42 -2.67
CA VAL A 32 3.94 8.46 -1.95
C VAL A 32 2.51 8.99 -1.87
N ILE A 33 1.54 8.19 -2.34
CA ILE A 33 0.11 8.52 -2.25
C ILE A 33 -0.67 7.38 -1.61
N GLY A 34 -1.66 7.72 -0.80
CA GLY A 34 -2.63 6.76 -0.27
C GLY A 34 -3.86 6.71 -1.17
N ILE A 35 -4.36 5.52 -1.47
CA ILE A 35 -5.63 5.33 -2.19
C ILE A 35 -6.54 4.38 -1.43
N LYS A 36 -7.84 4.57 -1.61
CA LYS A 36 -8.86 3.65 -1.10
C LYS A 36 -8.99 2.46 -2.03
N VAL A 37 -8.76 1.27 -1.48
CA VAL A 37 -8.97 0.00 -2.19
C VAL A 37 -10.14 -0.74 -1.53
N PRO A 38 -11.13 -1.22 -2.30
CA PRO A 38 -12.20 -2.05 -1.74
C PRO A 38 -11.59 -3.34 -1.17
N THR A 39 -11.88 -3.63 0.09
CA THR A 39 -11.18 -4.68 0.84
C THR A 39 -11.52 -6.08 0.35
N GLY A 40 -12.73 -6.31 -0.19
CA GLY A 40 -13.21 -7.59 -0.71
C GLY A 40 -13.24 -8.75 0.32
N VAL A 41 -12.77 -8.49 1.55
CA VAL A 41 -12.60 -9.41 2.67
C VAL A 41 -13.16 -8.76 3.93
N ALA A 42 -13.54 -9.58 4.91
CA ALA A 42 -14.09 -9.13 6.19
C ALA A 42 -13.13 -8.15 6.90
N GLU A 43 -13.67 -7.14 7.59
CA GLU A 43 -12.89 -6.09 8.27
C GLU A 43 -11.96 -6.62 9.38
N GLN A 44 -12.29 -7.78 9.95
CA GLN A 44 -11.46 -8.47 10.93
C GLN A 44 -11.09 -9.87 10.43
N PRO A 45 -9.87 -10.05 9.89
CA PRO A 45 -9.32 -11.37 9.68
C PRO A 45 -9.12 -12.05 11.04
N THR A 46 -9.50 -13.32 11.14
CA THR A 46 -9.39 -14.09 12.40
C THR A 46 -8.12 -14.92 12.48
N THR A 47 -7.40 -15.02 11.35
CA THR A 47 -6.16 -15.77 11.24
C THR A 47 -5.07 -14.92 10.59
N LEU A 48 -3.82 -15.26 10.89
CA LEU A 48 -2.66 -14.60 10.27
C LEU A 48 -2.66 -14.76 8.75
N GLU A 49 -3.08 -15.92 8.24
CA GLU A 49 -3.17 -16.20 6.81
C GLU A 49 -4.17 -15.27 6.11
N GLU A 50 -5.36 -15.08 6.71
CA GLU A 50 -6.35 -14.14 6.18
C GLU A 50 -5.84 -12.70 6.18
N THR A 51 -5.11 -12.30 7.23
CA THR A 51 -4.47 -10.98 7.32
C THR A 51 -3.48 -10.78 6.16
N PHE A 52 -2.57 -11.73 5.92
CA PHE A 52 -1.62 -11.65 4.81
C PHE A 52 -2.30 -11.65 3.44
N ARG A 53 -3.29 -12.53 3.26
CA ARG A 53 -4.04 -12.61 1.99
C ARG A 53 -4.78 -11.30 1.71
N GLY A 54 -5.44 -10.73 2.72
CA GLY A 54 -6.11 -9.43 2.61
C GLY A 54 -5.13 -8.30 2.30
N ALA A 55 -3.95 -8.29 2.94
CA ALA A 55 -2.93 -7.28 2.69
C ALA A 55 -2.41 -7.33 1.25
N LYS A 56 -2.04 -8.54 0.80
CA LYS A 56 -1.55 -8.79 -0.56
C LYS A 56 -2.59 -8.38 -1.60
N HIS A 57 -3.85 -8.78 -1.41
CA HIS A 57 -4.94 -8.42 -2.33
C HIS A 57 -5.09 -6.90 -2.46
N ARG A 58 -5.05 -6.17 -1.34
CA ARG A 58 -5.16 -4.70 -1.35
C ARG A 58 -3.98 -4.05 -2.07
N ALA A 59 -2.75 -4.50 -1.84
CA ALA A 59 -1.58 -3.99 -2.57
C ALA A 59 -1.66 -4.27 -4.08
N GLU A 60 -2.07 -5.48 -4.48
CA GLU A 60 -2.21 -5.84 -5.89
C GLU A 60 -3.31 -5.03 -6.58
N GLU A 61 -4.46 -4.85 -5.93
CA GLU A 61 -5.56 -4.08 -6.49
C GLU A 61 -5.21 -2.59 -6.57
N ALA A 62 -4.54 -2.05 -5.55
CA ALA A 62 -3.99 -0.69 -5.60
C ALA A 62 -3.07 -0.46 -6.81
N PHE A 63 -2.20 -1.43 -7.09
CA PHE A 63 -1.29 -1.38 -8.23
C PHE A 63 -2.06 -1.39 -9.56
N ARG A 64 -3.10 -2.23 -9.68
CA ARG A 64 -3.96 -2.29 -10.88
C ARG A 64 -4.77 -1.02 -11.11
N MET A 65 -5.32 -0.44 -10.04
CA MET A 65 -6.13 0.79 -10.09
C MET A 65 -5.30 2.03 -10.46
N ASN A 66 -3.98 1.98 -10.28
CA ASN A 66 -3.08 3.08 -10.58
C ASN A 66 -1.99 2.65 -11.56
N SER A 67 -2.29 2.75 -12.86
CA SER A 67 -1.38 2.34 -13.95
C SER A 67 -0.07 3.13 -14.01
N GLU A 68 0.00 4.29 -13.36
CA GLU A 68 1.20 5.11 -13.28
C GLU A 68 2.12 4.71 -12.10
N SER A 69 1.64 3.83 -11.21
CA SER A 69 2.40 3.38 -10.04
C SER A 69 3.54 2.43 -10.41
N THR A 70 4.66 2.57 -9.73
CA THR A 70 5.84 1.69 -9.89
C THR A 70 5.91 0.65 -8.77
N TYR A 71 5.45 1.03 -7.59
CA TYR A 71 5.39 0.18 -6.41
C TYR A 71 4.05 0.32 -5.71
N SER A 72 3.60 -0.75 -5.05
CA SER A 72 2.41 -0.76 -4.21
C SER A 72 2.69 -1.43 -2.87
N PHE A 73 2.21 -0.82 -1.78
CA PHE A 73 2.37 -1.32 -0.43
C PHE A 73 1.02 -1.37 0.31
N GLU A 74 0.93 -2.31 1.24
CA GLU A 74 -0.14 -2.38 2.23
C GLU A 74 0.46 -2.65 3.60
N LEU A 75 -0.05 -1.96 4.62
CA LEU A 75 0.37 -2.11 6.01
C LEU A 75 -0.79 -2.72 6.80
N VAL A 76 -0.53 -3.83 7.48
CA VAL A 76 -1.49 -4.49 8.40
C VAL A 76 -1.25 -4.11 9.84
#